data_AF-A0A0M3IBU6-F1
#
_entry.id   AF-A0A0M3IBU6-F1
#
_cell.length_a   1.000
_cell.length_b   1.000
_cell.length_c   1.000
_cell.angle_alpha   90.00
_cell.angle_beta   90.00
_cell.angle_gamma   90.00
#
_symmetry.space_group_name_H-M   'P 1'
#
loop_
_entity.id
_entity.type
_entity.pdbx_description
1 polymer ?
#
loop_
_entity_poly.entity_id
_entity_poly.type
_entity_poly.pdbx_seq_one_letter_code
_entity_poly.pdbx_strand_id
1 'polypeptide(L)' 'MMQGIFEFGGCVARCVAPIILTALFEKSGYLWPTVIHLGMSFFGLALLIVFYRRIVPLKLKPKVGVPTPYKSGTFYHL' A
#
# COMPACT_ATOMS: atom_id res chain seq x y z
N MET A 1 -3.08 2.64 14.59
CA MET A 1 -2.64 1.24 14.40
C MET A 1 -2.14 0.97 12.98
N MET A 2 -2.86 1.37 11.92
CA MET A 2 -2.46 1.11 10.53
C MET A 2 -1.08 1.68 10.13
N GLN A 3 -0.72 2.88 10.62
CA GLN A 3 0.60 3.46 10.36
C GLN A 3 1.73 2.59 10.92
N GLY A 4 1.58 2.03 12.13
CA GLY A 4 2.61 1.18 12.74
C GLY A 4 2.84 -0.14 11.99
N ILE A 5 1.79 -0.73 11.40
CA ILE A 5 1.91 -1.95 10.58
C ILE A 5 2.69 -1.65 9.29
N PHE A 6 2.45 -0.48 8.70
CA PHE A 6 3.14 -0.06 7.48
C PHE A 6 4.63 0.21 7.73
N GLU A 7 4.94 0.93 8.82
CA GLU A 7 6.31 1.18 9.29
C GLU A 7 7.06 -0.13 9.62
N PHE A 8 6.39 -1.07 10.30
CA PHE A 8 6.97 -2.37 10.63
C PHE A 8 7.29 -3.17 9.36
N GLY A 9 6.35 -3.26 8.42
CA GLY A 9 6.58 -3.93 7.14
C GLY A 9 7.73 -3.30 6.34
N GLY A 10 7.81 -1.97 6.32
CA GLY A 10 8.90 -1.23 5.69
C GLY A 10 10.26 -1.55 6.32
N CYS A 11 10.35 -1.55 7.65
CA CYS A 11 11.56 -1.90 8.38
C CYS A 11 12.01 -3.34 8.09
N VAL A 12 11.11 -4.32 8.19
CA VAL A 12 11.41 -5.73 7.91
C VAL A 12 11.90 -5.91 6.48
N ALA A 13 11.23 -5.30 5.50
CA ALA A 13 11.65 -5.39 4.10
C ALA A 13 13.06 -4.83 3.89
N ARG A 14 13.41 -3.70 4.53
CA ARG A 14 14.74 -3.09 4.44
C ARG A 14 15.84 -3.91 5.11
N CYS A 15 15.52 -4.69 6.14
CA CYS A 15 16.50 -5.57 6.79
C CYS A 15 16.68 -6.90 6.02
N VAL A 16 15.59 -7.51 5.56
CA VAL A 16 15.61 -8.85 4.97
C VAL A 16 16.02 -8.84 3.50
N ALA A 17 15.52 -7.88 2.72
CA ALA A 17 15.77 -7.86 1.28
C ALA A 17 17.27 -7.80 0.92
N PRO A 18 18.12 -6.95 1.54
CA PRO A 18 19.55 -6.90 1.23
C PRO A 18 20.27 -8.22 1.52
N ILE A 19 19.94 -8.90 2.61
CA ILE A 19 20.58 -10.19 2.98
C ILE A 19 20.32 -11.22 1.90
N ILE A 20 19.06 -11.37 1.47
CA ILE A 20 18.68 -12.34 0.44
C ILE A 20 19.26 -11.95 -0.92
N LEU A 21 19.15 -10.67 -1.32
CA LEU A 21 19.63 -10.23 -2.62
C LEU A 21 21.15 -10.33 -2.74
N THR A 22 21.90 -10.03 -1.67
CA THR A 22 23.36 -10.11 -1.67
C THR A 22 23.80 -11.55 -1.81
N ALA A 23 23.21 -12.47 -1.05
CA ALA A 23 23.48 -13.91 -1.17
C ALA A 23 23.15 -14.45 -2.59
N LEU A 24 22.07 -13.97 -3.20
CA LEU A 24 21.70 -14.34 -4.56
C LEU A 24 22.65 -13.74 -5.61
N PHE A 25 23.08 -12.50 -5.42
CA PHE A 25 24.02 -11.80 -6.30
C PHE A 25 25.38 -12.51 -6.33
N GLU A 26 25.89 -12.95 -5.18
CA GLU A 26 27.15 -13.70 -5.11
C GLU A 26 27.10 -15.02 -5.89
N LYS A 27 25.94 -15.69 -5.92
CA LYS A 27 25.78 -17.01 -6.57
C LYS A 27 25.48 -16.92 -8.06
N SER A 28 24.70 -15.92 -8.48
CA SER A 28 24.10 -15.88 -9.82
C SER A 28 24.37 -14.58 -10.60
N GLY A 29 25.10 -13.64 -10.00
CA GLY A 29 25.40 -12.34 -10.59
C GLY A 29 24.22 -11.38 -10.53
N TYR A 30 24.28 -10.31 -11.33
CA TYR A 30 23.36 -9.17 -11.20
C TYR A 30 21.96 -9.40 -11.76
N LEU A 31 21.80 -10.27 -12.78
CA LEU A 31 20.56 -10.41 -13.54
C LEU A 31 19.36 -10.78 -12.68
N TRP A 32 19.50 -11.80 -11.84
CA TRP A 32 18.40 -12.32 -11.01
C TRP A 32 17.91 -11.32 -9.95
N PRO A 33 18.78 -10.70 -9.14
CA PRO A 33 18.40 -9.59 -8.26
C PRO A 33 17.61 -8.48 -8.97
N THR A 34 18.07 -8.07 -10.16
CA THR A 34 17.42 -7.01 -10.94
C THR A 34 16.02 -7.43 -11.42
N VAL A 35 15.86 -8.65 -11.91
CA VAL A 35 14.56 -9.19 -12.34
C VAL A 35 13.59 -9.28 -11.16
N ILE A 36 14.04 -9.70 -9.98
CA ILE A 36 13.20 -9.75 -8.77
C ILE A 36 12.70 -8.35 -8.39
N HIS A 37 13.59 -7.36 -8.38
CA HIS A 37 13.20 -5.97 -8.11
C HIS A 37 12.19 -5.43 -9.12
N LEU A 38 12.42 -5.71 -10.41
CA LEU A 38 11.51 -5.32 -11.48
C LEU A 38 10.13 -5.98 -11.29
N GLY A 39 10.11 -7.29 -11.03
CA GLY A 39 8.88 -8.05 -10.78
C GLY A 39 8.12 -7.53 -9.56
N MET A 40 8.82 -7.19 -8.48
CA MET A 40 8.19 -6.63 -7.28
C MET A 40 7.58 -5.25 -7.52
N SER A 41 8.25 -4.42 -8.34
CA SER A 41 7.71 -3.13 -8.76
C SER A 41 6.43 -3.29 -9.59
N PHE A 42 6.44 -4.19 -10.58
CA PHE A 42 5.26 -4.51 -11.38
C PHE A 42 4.11 -5.06 -10.53
N PHE A 43 4.41 -5.92 -9.57
CA PHE A 43 3.41 -6.46 -8.65
C PHE A 43 2.75 -5.35 -7.80
N GLY A 44 3.55 -4.43 -7.26
CA GLY A 44 3.02 -3.27 -6.53
C GLY A 44 2.13 -2.39 -7.39
N LEU A 45 2.52 -2.15 -8.64
CA LEU A 45 1.75 -1.36 -9.61
C LEU A 45 0.44 -2.07 -10.00
N ALA A 46 0.48 -3.39 -10.20
CA ALA A 46 -0.70 -4.20 -10.47
C ALA A 46 -1.69 -4.17 -9.29
N LEU A 47 -1.21 -4.30 -8.05
CA LEU A 47 -2.06 -4.15 -6.86
C LEU A 47 -2.69 -2.76 -6.79
N LEU A 48 -1.92 -1.71 -7.07
CA LEU A 48 -2.44 -0.35 -7.12
C LEU A 48 -3.58 -0.23 -8.13
N ILE A 49 -3.42 -0.77 -9.35
CA ILE A 49 -4.46 -0.75 -10.39
C ILE A 49 -5.71 -1.52 -9.95
N VAL A 50 -5.54 -2.74 -9.42
CA VAL A 50 -6.67 -3.58 -8.97
C VAL A 50 -7.45 -2.90 -7.85
N PHE A 51 -6.75 -2.29 -6.88
CA PHE A 51 -7.38 -1.60 -5.76
C PHE A 51 -7.66 -0.12 -6.03
N TYR A 52 -7.38 0.39 -7.24
CA TYR A 52 -7.47 1.81 -7.56
C TYR A 52 -8.85 2.39 -7.24
N ARG A 53 -9.91 1.65 -7.59
CA ARG A 53 -11.29 2.04 -7.29
C ARG A 53 -11.62 2.10 -5.80
N ARG A 54 -10.90 1.34 -4.96
CA ARG A 54 -11.07 1.32 -3.50
C ARG A 54 -10.23 2.41 -2.80
N ILE A 55 -9.17 2.89 -3.46
CA ILE A 55 -8.30 3.97 -2.97
C ILE A 55 -8.93 5.35 -3.23
N VAL A 56 -9.94 5.44 -4.11
CA VAL A 56 -10.76 6.66 -4.24
C VAL A 56 -11.35 6.98 -2.87
N PRO A 57 -11.01 8.15 -2.29
CA PRO A 57 -11.37 8.47 -0.93
C PRO A 57 -12.89 8.38 -0.79
N LEU A 58 -13.32 7.67 0.26
CA LEU A 58 -14.72 7.67 0.70
C LEU A 58 -15.15 9.14 0.71
N LYS A 59 -16.21 9.50 -0.02
CA LYS A 59 -16.68 10.89 -0.07
C LYS A 59 -17.17 11.27 1.34
N LEU A 60 -16.24 11.77 2.15
CA LEU A 60 -16.47 12.12 3.56
C LEU A 60 -17.31 13.38 3.70
N LYS A 61 -17.46 14.16 2.63
CA LYS A 61 -18.37 15.29 2.62
C LYS A 61 -19.76 14.81 2.19
N PRO A 62 -20.72 14.70 3.12
CA PRO A 62 -22.11 14.51 2.73
C PRO A 62 -22.57 15.68 1.85
N LYS A 63 -23.57 15.44 1.01
CA LYS A 63 -24.16 16.50 0.20
C LYS A 63 -24.77 17.55 1.15
N VAL A 64 -24.48 18.83 0.88
CA VAL A 64 -25.02 19.97 1.64
C VAL A 64 -26.54 19.87 1.68
N GLY A 65 -27.12 19.98 2.87
CA GLY A 65 -28.58 19.95 3.07
C GLY A 65 -29.25 18.57 3.06
N VAL A 66 -28.49 17.45 3.02
CA VAL A 66 -29.07 16.10 3.10
C VAL A 66 -28.83 15.47 4.48
N PRO A 67 -29.87 14.94 5.17
CA PRO A 67 -29.70 14.26 6.45
C PRO A 67 -28.84 13.01 6.26
N THR A 68 -27.66 12.99 6.85
CA THR A 68 -26.75 11.84 6.74
C THR A 68 -26.81 11.03 8.03
N PRO A 69 -27.33 9.78 8.01
CA PRO A 69 -27.41 8.95 9.19
C PRO A 69 -25.99 8.56 9.64
N TYR A 70 -25.66 8.90 10.88
CA TYR A 70 -24.41 8.59 11.54
C TYR A 70 -24.68 7.63 12.71
N LYS A 71 -23.67 6.91 13.17
CA LYS A 71 -23.81 5.92 14.27
C LYS A 71 -24.40 6.51 15.57
N SER A 72 -24.40 7.83 15.73
CA SER A 72 -24.90 8.54 16.93
C SER A 72 -25.83 9.72 16.59
N GLY A 73 -26.58 9.67 15.48
CA GLY A 73 -27.54 10.71 15.11
C GLY A 73 -27.44 11.14 13.64
N THR A 74 -28.15 12.19 13.27
CA THR A 74 -28.12 12.74 11.91
C THR A 74 -27.22 13.98 11.86
N PHE A 75 -26.22 13.96 10.96
CA PHE A 75 -25.35 15.11 10.73
C PHE A 75 -25.84 15.89 9.50
N TYR A 76 -26.06 17.19 9.69
CA TYR A 76 -26.36 18.13 8.60
C TYR A 76 -25.10 18.94 8.32
N HIS A 77 -24.62 18.86 7.08
CA HIS A 77 -23.56 19.73 6.59
C HIS A 77 -24.22 20.97 5.98
N LEU A 78 -24.04 22.12 6.64
CA LEU A 78 -24.39 23.45 6.13
C LEU A 78 -23.37 23.91 5.08
#